data_AF-A0A2X0M0R7-F1
#
_entry.id   AF-A0A2X0M0R7-F1
#
_cell.length_a   1.000
_cell.length_b   1.000
_cell.length_c   1.000
_cell.angle_alpha   90.00
_cell.angle_beta   90.00
_cell.angle_gamma   90.00
#
_symmetry.space_group_name_H-M   'P 1'
#
loop_
_entity.id
_entity.type
_entity.pdbx_description
1 polymer ?
#
loop_
_entity_poly.entity_id
_entity_poly.type
_entity_poly.pdbx_seq_one_letter_code
_entity_poly.pdbx_strand_id
1 'polypeptide(L)'
;MWWCINAILFFCYFSRTPPSYTNTEAATAFLGGSTFLVGSYLGWVESLNPARDAEFGWEVDELRRTLREPAQNSHQSLGRKRRHFGRHLPHPRHHDHHHHSMNSDQSAHLRHRLANPHSPSPPSRSLSRSSTLVPSPAFSTASPDPPPPWRWYGTTPTLAYIANTVQLFGSVTFFISVLCGLPGILPVSGQTGGPEQSRTSEGLWIGMYWSMQIVGAPCFMFAGMVFALETQERWWLPKVGDVGWQIGFWNFCGGVGFLLSPIFGIYRQTSIGDPFKFQYWGTAFSTFLGSWAFLIGS
;
A
#
# COMPACT_ATOMS: atom_id res chain seq x y z
N MET A 1 -14.15 -9.60 5.24
CA MET A 1 -15.47 -10.07 5.74
C MET A 1 -15.76 -11.53 5.41
N TRP A 2 -15.76 -11.97 4.14
CA TRP A 2 -16.06 -13.37 3.76
C TRP A 2 -15.22 -14.41 4.50
N TRP A 3 -13.94 -14.15 4.66
CA TRP A 3 -13.02 -14.99 5.43
C TRP A 3 -13.37 -15.10 6.91
N CYS A 4 -13.91 -14.05 7.53
CA CYS A 4 -14.38 -14.11 8.90
C CYS A 4 -15.63 -14.97 9.03
N ILE A 5 -16.57 -14.86 8.07
CA ILE A 5 -17.75 -15.73 8.02
C ILE A 5 -17.31 -17.18 7.84
N ASN A 6 -16.42 -17.46 6.88
CA ASN A 6 -15.84 -18.77 6.63
C ASN A 6 -15.17 -19.32 7.91
N ALA A 7 -14.36 -18.52 8.58
CA ALA A 7 -13.68 -18.92 9.80
C ALA A 7 -14.61 -19.16 10.98
N ILE A 8 -15.70 -18.39 11.13
CA ILE A 8 -16.70 -18.63 12.18
C ILE A 8 -17.40 -19.97 11.91
N LEU A 9 -17.80 -20.24 10.66
CA LEU A 9 -18.40 -21.51 10.28
C LEU A 9 -17.44 -22.67 10.59
N PHE A 10 -16.18 -22.54 10.17
CA PHE A 10 -15.21 -23.61 10.27
C PHE A 10 -14.67 -23.80 11.69
N PHE A 11 -14.37 -22.74 12.45
CA PHE A 11 -13.77 -22.84 13.79
C PHE A 11 -14.82 -22.87 14.92
N CYS A 12 -15.79 -21.94 14.92
CA CYS A 12 -16.76 -21.82 16.01
C CYS A 12 -17.89 -22.83 15.89
N TYR A 13 -18.30 -23.16 14.67
CA TYR A 13 -19.35 -24.13 14.37
C TYR A 13 -18.78 -25.41 13.76
N PHE A 14 -17.57 -25.82 14.17
CA PHE A 14 -16.93 -27.06 13.75
C PHE A 14 -17.87 -28.25 14.01
N SER A 15 -18.67 -28.61 13.00
CA SER A 15 -19.87 -29.42 13.19
C SER A 15 -19.51 -30.89 13.07
N ARG A 16 -19.91 -31.67 14.07
CA ARG A 16 -19.89 -33.15 14.08
C ARG A 16 -20.91 -33.78 13.11
N THR A 17 -21.38 -33.05 12.10
CA THR A 17 -22.46 -33.43 11.18
C THR A 17 -22.03 -33.22 9.71
N PRO A 18 -21.50 -34.25 9.03
CA PRO A 18 -21.31 -34.21 7.57
C PRO A 18 -22.68 -34.21 6.87
N PRO A 19 -22.88 -33.63 5.66
CA PRO A 19 -21.98 -32.87 4.77
C PRO A 19 -22.44 -31.42 4.46
N SER A 20 -23.49 -30.90 5.10
CA SER A 20 -24.17 -29.65 4.68
C SER A 20 -23.36 -28.36 4.87
N TYR A 21 -22.38 -28.35 5.76
CA TYR A 21 -21.55 -27.15 6.02
C TYR A 21 -20.39 -26.99 5.04
N THR A 22 -19.94 -28.06 4.37
CA THR A 22 -18.80 -28.04 3.43
C THR A 22 -19.05 -27.16 2.21
N ASN A 23 -20.30 -27.11 1.71
CA ASN A 23 -20.63 -26.29 0.53
C ASN A 23 -20.63 -24.79 0.86
N THR A 24 -21.16 -24.41 2.02
CA THR A 24 -21.19 -23.00 2.47
C THR A 24 -19.78 -22.51 2.81
N GLU A 25 -18.97 -23.37 3.43
CA GLU A 25 -17.54 -23.11 3.67
C GLU A 25 -16.80 -22.88 2.35
N ALA A 26 -16.92 -23.80 1.39
CA ALA A 26 -16.28 -23.66 0.09
C ALA A 26 -16.74 -22.40 -0.66
N ALA A 27 -18.04 -22.08 -0.64
CA ALA A 27 -18.59 -20.89 -1.28
C ALA A 27 -18.07 -19.59 -0.64
N THR A 28 -18.04 -19.51 0.69
CA THR A 28 -17.52 -18.32 1.39
C THR A 28 -16.01 -18.14 1.21
N ALA A 29 -15.24 -19.23 1.16
CA ALA A 29 -13.82 -19.20 0.82
C ALA A 29 -13.59 -18.72 -0.63
N PHE A 30 -14.39 -19.19 -1.58
CA PHE A 30 -14.33 -18.75 -2.98
C PHE A 30 -14.65 -17.26 -3.14
N LEU A 31 -15.71 -16.76 -2.47
CA LEU A 31 -16.04 -15.33 -2.44
C LEU A 31 -14.92 -14.51 -1.79
N GLY A 32 -14.34 -15.03 -0.72
CA GLY A 32 -13.17 -14.44 -0.06
C GLY A 32 -11.97 -14.33 -1.01
N GLY A 33 -11.59 -15.42 -1.66
CA GLY A 33 -10.48 -15.44 -2.62
C GLY A 33 -10.73 -14.54 -3.84
N SER A 34 -11.95 -14.52 -4.37
CA SER A 34 -12.35 -13.63 -5.47
C SER A 34 -12.18 -12.16 -5.09
N THR A 35 -12.63 -11.79 -3.88
CA THR A 35 -12.49 -10.42 -3.36
C THR A 35 -11.01 -10.03 -3.20
N PHE A 36 -10.18 -10.94 -2.69
CA PHE A 36 -8.73 -10.72 -2.58
C PHE A 36 -8.05 -10.54 -3.93
N LEU A 37 -8.44 -11.33 -4.94
CA LEU A 37 -7.90 -11.23 -6.29
C LEU A 37 -8.25 -9.87 -6.92
N VAL A 38 -9.53 -9.46 -6.83
CA VAL A 38 -9.97 -8.15 -7.33
C VAL A 38 -9.26 -7.02 -6.60
N GLY A 39 -9.19 -7.06 -5.27
CA GLY A 39 -8.49 -6.05 -4.47
C GLY A 39 -7.00 -5.94 -4.82
N SER A 40 -6.32 -7.08 -4.99
CA SER A 40 -4.90 -7.10 -5.36
C SER A 40 -4.66 -6.59 -6.78
N TYR A 41 -5.59 -6.87 -7.70
CA TYR A 41 -5.54 -6.31 -9.06
C TYR A 41 -5.71 -4.79 -9.04
N LEU A 42 -6.68 -4.28 -8.28
CA LEU A 42 -6.91 -2.84 -8.15
C LEU A 42 -5.70 -2.13 -7.51
N GLY A 43 -5.13 -2.68 -6.43
CA GLY A 43 -3.92 -2.12 -5.82
C GLY A 43 -2.71 -2.13 -6.78
N TRP A 44 -2.58 -3.16 -7.61
CA TRP A 44 -1.57 -3.20 -8.66
C TRP A 44 -1.78 -2.10 -9.72
N VAL A 45 -3.01 -1.90 -10.18
CA VAL A 45 -3.36 -0.82 -11.12
C VAL A 45 -3.14 0.57 -10.52
N GLU A 46 -3.49 0.77 -9.25
CA GLU A 46 -3.26 2.01 -8.50
C GLU A 46 -1.75 2.31 -8.39
N SER A 47 -0.95 1.29 -8.10
CA SER A 47 0.51 1.44 -7.99
C SER A 47 1.20 1.87 -9.29
N LEU A 48 0.57 1.60 -10.46
CA LEU A 48 1.03 2.05 -11.77
C LEU A 48 0.66 3.52 -12.05
N ASN A 49 -0.44 4.00 -11.47
CA ASN A 49 -1.03 5.31 -11.75
C ASN A 49 -1.30 6.15 -10.46
N PRO A 50 -0.30 6.38 -9.58
CA PRO A 50 -0.48 6.88 -8.20
C PRO A 50 -0.83 8.38 -8.04
N ALA A 51 -1.49 9.03 -9.01
CA ALA A 51 -1.69 10.49 -8.98
C ALA A 51 -3.05 10.99 -9.48
N ARG A 52 -3.93 10.15 -10.04
CA ARG A 52 -5.23 10.63 -10.54
C ARG A 52 -6.26 10.92 -9.44
N ASP A 53 -6.17 10.25 -8.29
CA ASP A 53 -7.14 10.43 -7.18
C ASP A 53 -6.88 11.68 -6.33
N ALA A 54 -5.62 12.12 -6.25
CA ALA A 54 -5.27 13.40 -5.63
C ALA A 54 -5.81 14.58 -6.46
N GLU A 55 -6.03 14.37 -7.76
CA GLU A 55 -6.51 15.37 -8.69
C GLU A 55 -8.02 15.65 -8.51
N PHE A 56 -8.83 14.61 -8.40
CA PHE A 56 -10.27 14.78 -8.12
C PHE A 56 -10.54 15.37 -6.72
N GLY A 57 -9.72 15.02 -5.72
CA GLY A 57 -9.85 15.54 -4.36
C GLY A 57 -9.57 17.05 -4.24
N TRP A 58 -8.62 17.60 -4.99
CA TRP A 58 -8.38 19.06 -4.96
C TRP A 58 -9.47 19.83 -5.68
N GLU A 59 -10.02 19.31 -6.79
CA GLU A 59 -11.09 20.00 -7.52
C GLU A 59 -12.36 20.12 -6.66
N VAL A 60 -12.72 19.06 -5.93
CA VAL A 60 -13.86 19.07 -5.03
C VAL A 60 -13.61 19.93 -3.78
N ASP A 61 -12.41 19.91 -3.21
CA ASP A 61 -12.06 20.76 -2.06
C ASP A 61 -11.98 22.25 -2.45
N GLU A 62 -11.51 22.58 -3.65
CA GLU A 62 -11.45 23.93 -4.18
C GLU A 62 -12.85 24.47 -4.52
N LEU A 63 -13.71 23.64 -5.12
CA LEU A 63 -15.12 23.96 -5.35
C LEU A 63 -15.86 24.17 -4.02
N ARG A 64 -15.57 23.34 -3.01
CA ARG A 64 -16.16 23.48 -1.68
C ARG A 64 -15.72 24.75 -0.96
N ARG A 65 -14.48 25.20 -1.16
CA ARG A 65 -13.95 26.45 -0.59
C ARG A 65 -14.51 27.69 -1.29
N THR A 66 -14.56 27.68 -2.63
CA THR A 66 -15.17 28.76 -3.42
C THR A 66 -16.66 28.93 -3.13
N LEU A 67 -17.38 27.85 -2.79
CA LEU A 67 -18.78 27.91 -2.35
C LEU A 67 -18.95 28.32 -0.87
N ARG A 68 -17.91 28.26 -0.03
CA ARG A 68 -18.01 28.56 1.42
C ARG A 68 -17.53 29.95 1.83
N GLU A 69 -16.69 30.63 1.04
CA GLU A 69 -16.10 31.89 1.44
C GLU A 69 -16.56 33.07 0.56
N PRO A 70 -17.29 34.06 1.10
CA PRO A 70 -17.36 35.39 0.52
C PRO A 70 -15.97 36.03 0.65
N ALA A 71 -15.45 36.58 -0.45
CA ALA A 71 -14.10 37.14 -0.54
C ALA A 71 -13.80 38.16 0.58
N GLN A 72 -13.07 37.75 1.60
CA GLN A 72 -12.41 38.68 2.52
C GLN A 72 -11.09 38.10 3.04
N ASN A 73 -10.00 38.64 2.47
CA ASN A 73 -8.65 38.76 3.00
C ASN A 73 -8.30 37.87 4.22
N SER A 74 -7.60 36.76 3.97
CA SER A 74 -6.68 36.23 4.98
C SER A 74 -5.48 35.52 4.36
N HIS A 75 -4.36 36.24 4.35
CA HIS A 75 -3.03 35.65 4.49
C HIS A 75 -3.00 34.89 5.83
N GLN A 76 -2.89 33.56 5.84
CA GLN A 76 -2.04 32.77 6.75
C GLN A 76 -2.35 31.26 6.66
N SER A 77 -1.28 30.49 6.39
CA SER A 77 -0.94 29.19 6.99
C SER A 77 -2.02 28.11 7.10
N LEU A 78 -1.84 26.99 6.37
CA LEU A 78 -1.80 25.60 6.89
C LEU A 78 -1.97 24.54 5.75
N GLY A 79 -0.96 24.40 4.89
CA GLY A 79 -0.89 23.34 3.86
C GLY A 79 -0.02 22.14 4.22
N ARG A 80 0.25 21.89 5.52
CA ARG A 80 1.36 21.01 5.95
C ARG A 80 0.98 19.57 6.31
N LYS A 81 -0.29 19.17 6.35
CA LYS A 81 -0.69 17.91 7.02
C LYS A 81 -1.10 16.70 6.17
N ARG A 82 -0.89 16.69 4.85
CA ARG A 82 -1.19 15.50 4.01
C ARG A 82 -0.17 15.16 2.91
N ARG A 83 1.09 15.55 3.06
CA ARG A 83 2.15 15.35 2.04
C ARG A 83 2.90 14.01 2.09
N HIS A 84 2.32 12.94 2.65
CA HIS A 84 3.06 11.68 2.89
C HIS A 84 2.59 10.46 2.09
N PHE A 85 1.91 10.64 0.96
CA PHE A 85 1.72 9.57 -0.01
C PHE A 85 2.40 9.93 -1.33
N GLY A 86 3.36 9.10 -1.77
CA GLY A 86 3.79 9.03 -3.17
C GLY A 86 4.98 9.91 -3.62
N ARG A 87 5.96 10.26 -2.76
CA ARG A 87 7.11 11.08 -3.22
C ARG A 87 8.47 10.37 -3.17
N HIS A 88 8.73 9.52 -4.16
CA HIS A 88 10.09 9.23 -4.63
C HIS A 88 10.11 9.13 -6.17
N LEU A 89 9.89 10.27 -6.84
CA LEU A 89 10.33 10.48 -8.21
C LEU A 89 11.57 11.40 -8.16
N PRO A 90 12.71 11.00 -8.76
CA PRO A 90 13.83 11.92 -8.94
C PRO A 90 13.39 13.06 -9.87
N HIS A 91 13.63 14.31 -9.47
CA HIS A 91 13.50 15.44 -10.39
C HIS A 91 14.44 15.24 -11.60
N PRO A 92 13.99 15.52 -12.83
CA PRO A 92 14.90 15.72 -13.94
C PRO A 92 15.81 16.91 -13.59
N ARG A 93 17.13 16.69 -13.60
CA ARG A 93 18.11 17.77 -13.53
C ARG A 93 17.93 18.65 -14.77
N HIS A 94 17.42 19.86 -14.58
CA HIS A 94 17.64 20.93 -15.55
C HIS A 94 19.14 21.25 -15.53
N HIS A 95 19.82 20.88 -16.61
CA HIS A 95 21.17 21.31 -16.92
C HIS A 95 21.09 22.74 -17.46
N ASP A 96 21.23 23.73 -16.59
CA ASP A 96 21.49 25.11 -17.02
C ASP A 96 22.98 25.25 -17.39
N HIS A 97 23.23 25.29 -18.69
CA HIS A 97 24.52 25.66 -19.26
C HIS A 97 24.76 27.17 -19.08
N HIS A 98 25.46 27.56 -18.03
CA HIS A 98 26.07 28.89 -17.95
C HIS A 98 27.45 28.89 -18.61
N HIS A 99 27.52 29.44 -19.82
CA HIS A 99 28.77 29.78 -20.50
C HIS A 99 29.49 30.90 -19.74
N HIS A 100 30.63 30.59 -19.12
CA HIS A 100 31.62 31.59 -18.74
C HIS A 100 32.51 31.91 -19.94
N SER A 101 32.28 33.06 -20.57
CA SER A 101 33.24 33.68 -21.48
C SER A 101 34.31 34.39 -20.65
N MET A 102 35.53 33.86 -20.68
CA MET A 102 36.72 34.58 -20.25
C MET A 102 36.92 35.78 -21.16
N ASN A 103 37.09 36.97 -20.58
CA ASN A 103 37.80 38.05 -21.25
C ASN A 103 38.77 38.68 -20.25
N SER A 104 40.05 38.39 -20.47
CA SER A 104 41.19 39.09 -19.89
C SER A 104 41.36 40.42 -20.60
N ASP A 105 41.36 41.52 -19.87
CA ASP A 105 42.44 42.53 -19.95
C ASP A 105 42.17 43.75 -19.05
N GLN A 106 43.30 44.34 -18.62
CA GLN A 106 43.49 45.65 -18.01
C GLN A 106 43.44 45.82 -16.48
N SER A 107 44.63 45.63 -15.91
CA SER A 107 45.43 46.71 -15.29
C SER A 107 44.86 47.51 -14.12
N ALA A 108 45.45 47.23 -12.95
CA ALA A 108 46.06 48.19 -12.01
C ALA A 108 45.32 49.50 -11.72
N HIS A 109 44.93 49.71 -10.46
CA HIS A 109 45.68 50.59 -9.56
C HIS A 109 45.05 50.72 -8.16
N LEU A 110 45.95 50.71 -7.17
CA LEU A 110 45.96 51.48 -5.92
C LEU A 110 45.13 51.02 -4.71
N ARG A 111 45.95 50.58 -3.75
CA ARG A 111 45.75 50.30 -2.33
C ARG A 111 45.40 51.56 -1.49
N HIS A 112 45.14 51.28 -0.21
CA HIS A 112 45.26 52.13 1.01
C HIS A 112 44.07 53.04 1.32
N ARG A 113 43.64 53.25 2.57
CA ARG A 113 43.81 52.63 3.91
C ARG A 113 42.96 53.52 4.86
N LEU A 114 42.54 52.93 6.00
CA LEU A 114 42.36 53.55 7.34
C LEU A 114 41.14 54.47 7.67
N ALA A 115 40.30 53.91 8.56
CA ALA A 115 39.92 54.41 9.91
C ALA A 115 39.11 55.73 10.12
N ASN A 116 37.85 55.56 10.58
CA ASN A 116 37.09 56.11 11.77
C ASN A 116 37.50 57.46 12.44
N PRO A 117 36.69 58.10 13.35
CA PRO A 117 35.24 58.05 13.69
C PRO A 117 34.56 59.46 13.95
N HIS A 118 33.25 59.45 14.28
CA HIS A 118 32.42 60.47 15.01
C HIS A 118 31.65 61.61 14.28
N SER A 119 30.35 61.73 14.67
CA SER A 119 29.23 62.62 14.27
C SER A 119 29.39 64.12 14.68
N PRO A 120 28.57 65.12 14.24
CA PRO A 120 27.08 65.21 14.36
C PRO A 120 26.31 65.88 13.17
N SER A 121 24.98 65.82 13.21
CA SER A 121 23.94 66.37 12.28
C SER A 121 23.61 67.88 12.46
N PRO A 122 22.65 68.55 11.75
CA PRO A 122 22.02 68.45 10.40
C PRO A 122 22.07 69.82 9.62
N PRO A 123 21.43 70.04 8.42
CA PRO A 123 19.99 70.33 8.32
C PRO A 123 19.26 69.78 7.06
N SER A 124 17.94 69.72 7.22
CA SER A 124 16.84 69.51 6.25
C SER A 124 17.10 69.77 4.76
N ARG A 125 16.85 68.76 3.92
CA ARG A 125 16.39 68.94 2.54
C ARG A 125 15.26 67.99 2.17
N SER A 126 14.36 68.56 1.38
CA SER A 126 13.00 68.21 1.00
C SER A 126 12.83 66.90 0.23
N LEU A 127 11.62 66.36 0.35
CA LEU A 127 11.06 65.23 -0.39
C LEU A 127 11.28 65.31 -1.91
N SER A 128 11.71 64.19 -2.48
CA SER A 128 11.26 63.74 -3.81
C SER A 128 11.29 62.21 -3.82
N ARG A 129 10.22 61.61 -3.26
CA ARG A 129 9.99 60.16 -3.27
C ARG A 129 9.49 59.78 -4.67
N SER A 130 10.42 59.42 -5.54
CA SER A 130 10.10 58.81 -6.83
C SER A 130 9.59 57.39 -6.55
N SER A 131 8.27 57.21 -6.51
CA SER A 131 7.63 55.90 -6.43
C SER A 131 7.71 55.24 -7.79
N THR A 132 8.79 54.50 -8.05
CA THR A 132 8.82 53.49 -9.10
C THR A 132 7.81 52.41 -8.75
N LEU A 133 6.63 52.48 -9.37
CA LEU A 133 5.65 51.40 -9.42
C LEU A 133 6.33 50.19 -10.07
N VAL A 134 6.72 49.22 -9.24
CA VAL A 134 7.09 47.88 -9.69
C VAL A 134 5.80 47.24 -10.21
N PRO A 135 5.73 46.83 -11.49
CA PRO A 135 4.57 46.09 -11.97
C PRO A 135 4.50 44.76 -11.21
N SER A 136 3.36 44.48 -10.60
CA SER A 136 3.07 43.17 -10.04
C SER A 136 3.27 42.09 -11.12
N PRO A 137 3.90 40.95 -10.80
CA PRO A 137 4.01 39.86 -11.76
C PRO A 137 2.59 39.42 -12.12
N ALA A 138 2.26 39.50 -13.41
CA ALA A 138 1.03 38.96 -13.95
C ALA A 138 0.90 37.52 -13.48
N PHE A 139 -0.19 37.21 -12.77
CA PHE A 139 -0.58 35.86 -12.44
C PHE A 139 -0.79 35.14 -13.77
N SER A 140 0.25 34.46 -14.25
CA SER A 140 0.13 33.54 -15.36
C SER A 140 -0.73 32.42 -14.82
N THR A 141 -2.01 32.41 -15.22
CA THR A 141 -2.84 31.21 -15.17
C THR A 141 -2.18 30.19 -16.08
N ALA A 142 -1.19 29.48 -15.55
CA ALA A 142 -0.64 28.30 -16.17
C ALA A 142 -1.81 27.35 -16.38
N SER A 143 -2.10 27.02 -17.64
CA SER A 143 -3.01 25.94 -17.98
C SER A 143 -2.56 24.69 -17.22
N PRO A 144 -3.46 23.96 -16.53
CA PRO A 144 -3.08 22.73 -15.86
C PRO A 144 -2.42 21.79 -16.88
N ASP A 145 -1.27 21.23 -16.50
CA ASP A 145 -0.57 20.25 -17.32
C ASP A 145 -1.53 19.08 -17.65
N PRO A 146 -1.50 18.55 -18.89
CA PRO A 146 -2.35 17.42 -19.22
C PRO A 146 -2.02 16.22 -18.32
N PRO A 147 -3.03 15.46 -17.86
CA PRO A 147 -2.80 14.33 -16.97
C PRO A 147 -1.89 13.31 -17.66
N PRO A 148 -0.99 12.65 -16.91
CA PRO A 148 -0.08 11.68 -17.49
C PRO A 148 -0.86 10.56 -18.20
N PRO A 149 -0.32 10.05 -19.33
CA PRO A 149 -0.95 8.95 -20.06
C PRO A 149 -1.03 7.70 -19.18
N TRP A 150 -2.11 6.93 -19.36
CA TRP A 150 -2.34 5.71 -18.59
C TRP A 150 -1.20 4.71 -18.77
N ARG A 151 -0.70 4.18 -17.66
CA ARG A 151 0.38 3.19 -17.65
C ARG A 151 -0.18 1.79 -17.46
N TRP A 152 0.08 0.93 -18.43
CA TRP A 152 -0.26 -0.50 -18.39
C TRP A 152 0.83 -1.37 -17.78
N TYR A 153 2.07 -0.86 -17.68
CA TYR A 153 3.21 -1.57 -17.12
C TYR A 153 4.19 -0.60 -16.44
N GLY A 154 4.82 -1.07 -15.36
CA GLY A 154 5.76 -0.31 -14.55
C GLY A 154 7.19 -0.69 -14.89
N THR A 155 7.93 0.22 -15.53
CA THR A 155 9.36 0.02 -15.84
C THR A 155 10.30 0.47 -14.70
N THR A 156 9.79 1.27 -13.76
CA THR A 156 10.53 1.78 -12.60
C THR A 156 9.89 1.22 -11.32
N PRO A 157 10.55 0.29 -10.60
CA PRO A 157 9.92 -0.34 -9.46
C PRO A 157 9.90 0.61 -8.26
N THR A 158 8.71 1.10 -7.91
CA THR A 158 8.45 1.70 -6.59
C THR A 158 8.19 0.60 -5.57
N LEU A 159 8.37 0.87 -4.27
CA LEU A 159 8.06 -0.10 -3.22
C LEU A 159 6.60 -0.55 -3.27
N ALA A 160 5.67 0.40 -3.44
CA ALA A 160 4.25 0.12 -3.64
C ALA A 160 3.99 -0.77 -4.87
N TYR A 161 4.68 -0.54 -6.00
CA TYR A 161 4.54 -1.37 -7.19
C TYR A 161 5.05 -2.80 -6.96
N ILE A 162 6.20 -2.96 -6.30
CA ILE A 162 6.74 -4.28 -5.96
C ILE A 162 5.77 -5.01 -5.01
N ALA A 163 5.32 -4.35 -3.94
CA ALA A 163 4.42 -4.92 -2.95
C ALA A 163 3.12 -5.41 -3.60
N ASN A 164 2.47 -4.56 -4.41
CA ASN A 164 1.23 -4.91 -5.10
C ASN A 164 1.44 -5.99 -6.18
N THR A 165 2.60 -6.03 -6.86
CA THR A 165 2.90 -7.09 -7.84
C THR A 165 3.07 -8.44 -7.15
N VAL A 166 3.83 -8.50 -6.07
CA VAL A 166 3.99 -9.72 -5.27
C VAL A 166 2.66 -10.14 -4.66
N GLN A 167 1.88 -9.19 -4.14
CA GLN A 167 0.54 -9.45 -3.61
C GLN A 167 -0.41 -10.00 -4.67
N LEU A 168 -0.40 -9.46 -5.89
CA LEU A 168 -1.21 -9.96 -7.00
C LEU A 168 -0.85 -11.41 -7.34
N PHE A 169 0.44 -11.74 -7.43
CA PHE A 169 0.89 -13.12 -7.60
C PHE A 169 0.41 -14.04 -6.45
N GLY A 170 0.53 -13.56 -5.21
CA GLY A 170 0.00 -14.23 -4.03
C GLY A 170 -1.50 -14.49 -4.11
N SER A 171 -2.27 -13.51 -4.57
CA SER A 171 -3.72 -13.61 -4.72
C SER A 171 -4.13 -14.60 -5.80
N VAL A 172 -3.39 -14.68 -6.90
CA VAL A 172 -3.65 -15.66 -7.98
C VAL A 172 -3.40 -17.08 -7.49
N THR A 173 -2.25 -17.33 -6.86
CA THR A 173 -1.92 -18.67 -6.33
C THR A 173 -2.91 -19.10 -5.25
N PHE A 174 -3.24 -18.19 -4.33
CA PHE A 174 -4.25 -18.44 -3.30
C PHE A 174 -5.66 -18.64 -3.91
N PHE A 175 -6.01 -17.91 -4.96
CA PHE A 175 -7.30 -18.07 -5.65
C PHE A 175 -7.43 -19.45 -6.33
N ILE A 176 -6.37 -19.94 -6.98
CA ILE A 176 -6.33 -21.29 -7.57
C ILE A 176 -6.61 -22.35 -6.49
N SER A 177 -6.07 -22.17 -5.28
CA SER A 177 -6.37 -23.07 -4.17
C SER A 177 -7.85 -23.08 -3.82
N VAL A 178 -8.46 -21.93 -3.52
CA VAL A 178 -9.87 -21.90 -3.10
C VAL A 178 -10.81 -22.34 -4.21
N LEU A 179 -10.44 -22.12 -5.48
CA LEU A 179 -11.13 -22.70 -6.63
C LEU A 179 -11.12 -24.23 -6.52
N CYS A 180 -9.94 -24.84 -6.33
CA CYS A 180 -9.81 -26.28 -6.14
C CYS A 180 -10.56 -26.82 -4.91
N GLY A 181 -10.85 -25.97 -3.91
CA GLY A 181 -11.66 -26.32 -2.75
C GLY A 181 -13.16 -26.43 -3.02
N LEU A 182 -13.64 -25.99 -4.19
CA LEU A 182 -15.05 -26.09 -4.56
C LEU A 182 -15.49 -27.54 -4.77
N PRO A 183 -16.75 -27.89 -4.41
CA PRO A 183 -17.30 -29.22 -4.66
C PRO A 183 -17.22 -29.58 -6.15
N GLY A 184 -16.69 -30.76 -6.46
CA GLY A 184 -16.61 -31.29 -7.82
C GLY A 184 -15.35 -30.92 -8.60
N ILE A 185 -14.46 -30.05 -8.09
CA ILE A 185 -13.17 -29.76 -8.74
C ILE A 185 -12.11 -30.79 -8.35
N LEU A 186 -11.97 -31.06 -7.05
CA LEU A 186 -11.10 -32.11 -6.52
C LEU A 186 -11.93 -33.27 -5.96
N PRO A 187 -11.36 -34.50 -5.90
CA PRO A 187 -12.03 -35.66 -5.30
C PRO A 187 -12.46 -35.40 -3.85
N VAL A 188 -13.68 -35.81 -3.47
CA VAL A 188 -14.27 -35.54 -2.13
C VAL A 188 -13.47 -36.16 -0.99
N SER A 189 -12.69 -37.22 -1.27
CA SER A 189 -11.83 -37.90 -0.30
C SER A 189 -10.87 -36.96 0.45
N GLY A 190 -10.53 -35.79 -0.11
CA GLY A 190 -9.64 -34.83 0.53
C GLY A 190 -10.28 -33.82 1.44
N GLN A 191 -11.58 -33.62 1.28
CA GLN A 191 -12.38 -32.77 2.14
C GLN A 191 -12.66 -33.46 3.48
N THR A 192 -12.93 -34.77 3.49
CA THR A 192 -13.41 -35.46 4.70
C THR A 192 -12.34 -35.73 5.74
N GLY A 193 -11.09 -36.04 5.35
CA GLY A 193 -10.04 -36.30 6.33
C GLY A 193 -10.20 -37.61 7.11
N GLY A 194 -9.16 -38.41 7.29
CA GLY A 194 -9.16 -39.44 8.35
C GLY A 194 -8.38 -40.73 8.07
N PRO A 195 -8.46 -41.72 8.97
CA PRO A 195 -7.69 -42.96 8.88
C PRO A 195 -7.94 -43.78 7.60
N GLU A 196 -9.15 -43.69 7.01
CA GLU A 196 -9.47 -44.35 5.73
C GLU A 196 -8.77 -43.71 4.52
N GLN A 197 -8.26 -42.49 4.67
CA GLN A 197 -7.49 -41.75 3.67
C GLN A 197 -6.05 -42.27 3.53
N SER A 198 -5.59 -43.13 4.46
CA SER A 198 -4.25 -43.72 4.47
C SER A 198 -3.95 -44.64 3.28
N ARG A 199 -4.94 -45.02 2.46
CA ARG A 199 -4.76 -45.90 1.29
C ARG A 199 -4.65 -45.19 -0.06
N THR A 200 -4.88 -43.88 -0.13
CA THR A 200 -4.79 -43.12 -1.39
C THR A 200 -4.03 -41.82 -1.15
N SER A 201 -2.83 -41.68 -1.72
CA SER A 201 -2.09 -40.42 -1.67
C SER A 201 -2.85 -39.34 -2.43
N GLU A 202 -3.41 -38.37 -1.71
CA GLU A 202 -4.06 -37.23 -2.35
C GLU A 202 -3.07 -36.11 -2.66
N GLY A 203 -2.02 -36.47 -3.40
CA GLY A 203 -1.02 -35.52 -3.88
C GLY A 203 -1.66 -34.33 -4.61
N LEU A 204 -2.84 -34.53 -5.22
CA LEU A 204 -3.60 -33.46 -5.86
C LEU A 204 -4.16 -32.44 -4.84
N TRP A 205 -4.70 -32.86 -3.70
CA TRP A 205 -5.13 -31.93 -2.63
C TRP A 205 -3.94 -31.23 -1.98
N ILE A 206 -2.86 -31.98 -1.69
CA ILE A 206 -1.64 -31.42 -1.13
C ILE A 206 -1.03 -30.37 -2.07
N GLY A 207 -0.95 -30.67 -3.38
CA GLY A 207 -0.36 -29.78 -4.38
C GLY A 207 -1.27 -28.61 -4.75
N MET A 208 -2.51 -28.88 -5.16
CA MET A 208 -3.38 -27.84 -5.73
C MET A 208 -4.10 -27.02 -4.67
N TYR A 209 -4.49 -27.62 -3.55
CA TYR A 209 -5.21 -26.91 -2.49
C TYR A 209 -4.25 -26.37 -1.43
N TRP A 210 -3.43 -27.20 -0.80
CA TRP A 210 -2.60 -26.73 0.32
C TRP A 210 -1.33 -25.98 -0.13
N SER A 211 -0.58 -26.52 -1.08
CA SER A 211 0.71 -25.95 -1.48
C SER A 211 0.55 -24.61 -2.20
N MET A 212 -0.52 -24.43 -2.99
CA MET A 212 -0.84 -23.14 -3.58
C MET A 212 -1.09 -22.04 -2.53
N GLN A 213 -1.68 -22.37 -1.38
CA GLN A 213 -1.81 -21.42 -0.26
C GLN A 213 -0.46 -21.14 0.41
N ILE A 214 0.39 -22.16 0.55
CA ILE A 214 1.75 -22.00 1.09
C ILE A 214 2.61 -21.11 0.20
N VAL A 215 2.40 -21.11 -1.12
CA VAL A 215 3.07 -20.20 -2.06
C VAL A 215 2.46 -18.79 -1.98
N GLY A 216 1.14 -18.69 -1.88
CA GLY A 216 0.45 -17.40 -1.88
C GLY A 216 0.58 -16.60 -0.58
N ALA A 217 0.47 -17.25 0.58
CA ALA A 217 0.44 -16.57 1.87
C ALA A 217 1.72 -15.77 2.21
N PRO A 218 2.95 -16.26 1.93
CA PRO A 218 4.17 -15.48 2.10
C PRO A 218 4.20 -14.20 1.26
N CYS A 219 3.53 -14.20 0.10
CA CYS A 219 3.43 -13.00 -0.73
C CYS A 219 2.58 -11.92 -0.05
N PHE A 220 1.49 -12.30 0.63
CA PHE A 220 0.69 -11.38 1.43
C PHE A 220 1.47 -10.84 2.64
N MET A 221 2.24 -11.71 3.31
CA MET A 221 3.12 -11.30 4.40
C MET A 221 4.14 -10.27 3.91
N PHE A 222 4.82 -10.56 2.80
CA PHE A 222 5.79 -9.66 2.22
C PHE A 222 5.16 -8.31 1.86
N ALA A 223 4.03 -8.30 1.16
CA ALA A 223 3.35 -7.07 0.77
C ALA A 223 2.93 -6.23 1.99
N GLY A 224 2.30 -6.86 3.00
CA GLY A 224 1.93 -6.20 4.25
C GLY A 224 3.13 -5.58 4.98
N MET A 225 4.24 -6.31 5.03
CA MET A 225 5.49 -5.81 5.62
C MET A 225 6.05 -4.62 4.84
N VAL A 226 6.06 -4.67 3.51
CA VAL A 226 6.54 -3.55 2.68
C VAL A 226 5.66 -2.32 2.86
N PHE A 227 4.32 -2.46 2.90
CA PHE A 227 3.42 -1.34 3.17
C PHE A 227 3.63 -0.75 4.57
N ALA A 228 3.83 -1.58 5.59
CA ALA A 228 4.16 -1.10 6.93
C ALA A 228 5.52 -0.38 6.96
N LEU A 229 6.51 -0.85 6.21
CA LEU A 229 7.82 -0.21 6.10
C LEU A 229 7.76 1.11 5.33
N GLU A 230 6.89 1.22 4.32
CA GLU A 230 6.70 2.45 3.54
C GLU A 230 6.15 3.62 4.37
N THR A 231 5.43 3.32 5.46
CA THR A 231 4.80 4.33 6.32
C THR A 231 5.71 4.90 7.41
N GLN A 232 6.87 4.26 7.66
CA GLN A 232 7.81 4.62 8.72
C GLN A 232 9.14 5.14 8.14
N GLU A 233 9.74 6.14 8.80
CA GLU A 233 10.99 6.76 8.32
C GLU A 233 12.22 5.85 8.48
N ARG A 234 12.19 4.99 9.48
CA ARG A 234 13.29 4.09 9.84
C ARG A 234 12.72 2.70 10.06
N TRP A 235 13.29 1.69 9.42
CA TRP A 235 12.78 0.32 9.45
C TRP A 235 12.72 -0.31 10.86
N TRP A 236 13.51 0.20 11.81
CA TRP A 236 13.57 -0.29 13.18
C TRP A 236 12.70 0.49 14.18
N LEU A 237 11.99 1.54 13.74
CA LEU A 237 11.17 2.37 14.61
C LEU A 237 9.70 2.31 14.18
N PRO A 238 8.95 1.30 14.66
CA PRO A 238 7.55 1.10 14.31
C PRO A 238 6.71 2.35 14.57
N LYS A 239 5.96 2.77 13.56
CA LYS A 239 5.06 3.93 13.65
C LYS A 239 3.64 3.48 14.01
N VAL A 240 3.48 2.84 15.17
CA VAL A 240 2.23 2.17 15.59
C VAL A 240 0.99 3.09 15.64
N GLY A 241 1.16 4.41 15.74
CA GLY A 241 0.05 5.37 15.70
C GLY A 241 -0.42 5.73 14.28
N ASP A 242 0.28 5.27 13.25
CA ASP A 242 -0.05 5.55 11.85
C ASP A 242 -1.01 4.49 11.29
N VAL A 243 -2.05 4.95 10.60
CA VAL A 243 -3.09 4.09 10.05
C VAL A 243 -2.52 3.18 8.95
N GLY A 244 -1.64 3.70 8.09
CA GLY A 244 -1.01 2.89 7.05
C GLY A 244 -0.09 1.82 7.63
N TRP A 245 0.60 2.14 8.73
CA TRP A 245 1.41 1.17 9.44
C TRP A 245 0.57 0.03 10.01
N GLN A 246 -0.54 0.36 10.68
CA GLN A 246 -1.46 -0.64 11.24
C GLN A 246 -2.04 -1.54 10.14
N ILE A 247 -2.47 -0.96 9.02
CA ILE A 247 -2.95 -1.70 7.84
C ILE A 247 -1.92 -2.73 7.38
N GLY A 248 -0.66 -2.31 7.14
CA GLY A 248 0.40 -3.22 6.70
C GLY A 248 0.73 -4.30 7.73
N PHE A 249 0.80 -3.94 9.01
CA PHE A 249 1.07 -4.87 10.11
C PHE A 249 0.00 -5.95 10.26
N TRP A 250 -1.28 -5.56 10.28
CA TRP A 250 -2.39 -6.50 10.39
C TRP A 250 -2.52 -7.40 9.15
N ASN A 251 -2.21 -6.88 7.96
CA ASN A 251 -2.12 -7.70 6.75
C ASN A 251 -0.97 -8.72 6.80
N PHE A 252 0.18 -8.35 7.39
CA PHE A 252 1.26 -9.30 7.67
C PHE A 252 0.81 -10.41 8.62
N CYS A 253 0.18 -10.07 9.75
CA CYS A 253 -0.37 -11.04 10.70
C CYS A 253 -1.45 -11.93 10.07
N GLY A 254 -2.30 -11.35 9.20
CA GLY A 254 -3.26 -12.08 8.37
C GLY A 254 -2.58 -13.14 7.52
N GLY A 255 -1.54 -12.75 6.79
CA GLY A 255 -0.72 -13.65 5.97
C GLY A 255 -0.10 -14.80 6.78
N VAL A 256 0.36 -14.55 8.02
CA VAL A 256 0.88 -15.60 8.91
C VAL A 256 -0.20 -16.64 9.23
N GLY A 257 -1.42 -16.22 9.58
CA GLY A 257 -2.52 -17.15 9.84
C GLY A 257 -2.87 -18.00 8.61
N PHE A 258 -2.90 -17.37 7.43
CA PHE A 258 -3.15 -18.06 6.15
C PHE A 258 -1.97 -18.89 5.64
N LEU A 259 -0.76 -18.71 6.19
CA LEU A 259 0.38 -19.59 5.94
C LEU A 259 0.35 -20.81 6.87
N LEU A 260 0.04 -20.62 8.15
CA LEU A 260 -0.04 -21.70 9.13
C LEU A 260 -1.21 -22.65 8.83
N SER A 261 -2.34 -22.12 8.38
CA SER A 261 -3.53 -22.90 8.03
C SER A 261 -3.25 -24.08 7.08
N PRO A 262 -2.66 -23.87 5.89
CA PRO A 262 -2.36 -24.94 4.96
C PRO A 262 -1.23 -25.87 5.42
N ILE A 263 -0.26 -25.37 6.21
CA ILE A 263 0.78 -26.21 6.82
C ILE A 263 0.13 -27.25 7.74
N PHE A 264 -0.78 -26.82 8.61
CA PHE A 264 -1.55 -27.74 9.44
C PHE A 264 -2.52 -28.61 8.64
N GLY A 265 -3.04 -28.10 7.51
CA GLY A 265 -3.84 -28.88 6.55
C GLY A 265 -3.09 -30.08 5.98
N ILE A 266 -1.81 -29.91 5.63
CA ILE A 266 -0.93 -31.01 5.19
C ILE A 266 -0.65 -31.98 6.33
N TYR A 267 -0.35 -31.49 7.55
CA TYR A 267 -0.15 -32.36 8.71
C TYR A 267 -1.38 -33.20 9.04
N ARG A 268 -2.58 -32.62 8.91
CA ARG A 268 -3.85 -33.36 9.04
C ARG A 268 -3.96 -34.50 8.03
N GLN A 269 -3.49 -34.32 6.79
CA GLN A 269 -3.55 -35.34 5.73
C GLN A 269 -2.43 -36.38 5.81
N THR A 270 -1.32 -36.08 6.49
CA THR A 270 -0.11 -36.92 6.50
C THR A 270 0.21 -37.55 7.85
N SER A 271 -0.36 -37.05 8.96
CA SER A 271 -0.08 -37.52 10.31
C SER A 271 -1.02 -38.63 10.78
N ILE A 272 -0.46 -39.66 11.43
CA ILE A 272 -1.18 -40.84 11.95
C ILE A 272 -1.71 -40.62 13.37
N GLY A 273 -1.14 -39.67 14.13
CA GLY A 273 -1.33 -39.58 15.58
C GLY A 273 -2.64 -38.94 16.06
N ASP A 274 -3.12 -37.89 15.37
CA ASP A 274 -4.38 -37.18 15.69
C ASP A 274 -4.73 -36.12 14.59
N PRO A 275 -5.48 -36.48 13.53
CA PRO A 275 -5.84 -35.54 12.47
C PRO A 275 -6.82 -34.45 12.94
N PHE A 276 -7.64 -34.74 13.96
CA PHE A 276 -8.62 -33.79 14.49
C PHE A 276 -7.93 -32.57 15.10
N LYS A 277 -6.87 -32.79 15.88
CA LYS A 277 -6.08 -31.71 16.49
C LYS A 277 -5.52 -30.74 15.45
N PHE A 278 -4.92 -31.25 14.36
CA PHE A 278 -4.36 -30.41 13.30
C PHE A 278 -5.44 -29.69 12.49
N GLN A 279 -6.62 -30.27 12.36
CA GLN A 279 -7.74 -29.62 11.70
C GLN A 279 -8.29 -28.47 12.54
N TYR A 280 -8.69 -28.74 13.78
CA TYR A 280 -9.38 -27.77 14.63
C TYR A 280 -8.42 -26.69 15.17
N TRP A 281 -7.37 -27.09 15.89
CA TRP A 281 -6.43 -26.15 16.51
C TRP A 281 -5.34 -25.65 15.58
N GLY A 282 -5.13 -26.33 14.46
CA GLY A 282 -4.17 -25.93 13.43
C GLY A 282 -4.84 -25.11 12.33
N THR A 283 -5.52 -25.81 11.41
CA THR A 283 -6.10 -25.21 10.20
C THR A 283 -7.17 -24.18 10.53
N ALA A 284 -8.21 -24.59 11.28
CA ALA A 284 -9.39 -23.75 11.53
C ALA A 284 -9.04 -22.53 12.39
N PHE A 285 -8.29 -22.74 13.47
CA PHE A 285 -7.85 -21.65 14.34
C PHE A 285 -6.92 -20.66 13.63
N SER A 286 -5.98 -21.14 12.80
CA SER A 286 -5.08 -20.25 12.05
C SER A 286 -5.82 -19.44 10.99
N THR A 287 -6.76 -20.07 10.25
CA THR A 287 -7.66 -19.35 9.33
C THR A 287 -8.49 -18.31 10.09
N PHE A 288 -8.99 -18.64 11.28
CA PHE A 288 -9.72 -17.70 12.12
C PHE A 288 -8.88 -16.47 12.47
N LEU A 289 -7.73 -16.64 13.11
CA LEU A 289 -6.86 -15.52 13.46
C LEU A 289 -6.44 -14.72 12.23
N GLY A 290 -6.06 -15.39 11.14
CA GLY A 290 -5.66 -14.74 9.90
C GLY A 290 -6.79 -13.90 9.29
N SER A 291 -8.02 -14.41 9.31
CA SER A 291 -9.20 -13.72 8.76
C SER A 291 -9.53 -12.45 9.54
N TRP A 292 -9.45 -12.50 10.87
CA TRP A 292 -9.69 -11.33 11.71
C TRP A 292 -8.57 -10.30 11.58
N ALA A 293 -7.31 -10.74 11.49
CA ALA A 293 -6.19 -9.84 11.24
C ALA A 293 -6.34 -9.10 9.90
N PHE A 294 -6.66 -9.80 8.81
CA PHE A 294 -6.95 -9.14 7.53
C PHE A 294 -8.15 -8.19 7.61
N LEU A 295 -9.20 -8.54 8.37
CA LEU A 295 -10.34 -7.63 8.55
C LEU A 295 -9.96 -6.34 9.27
N ILE A 296 -9.07 -6.41 10.27
CA ILE A 296 -8.59 -5.22 10.99
C ILE A 296 -7.67 -4.38 10.09
N GLY A 297 -6.92 -5.03 9.19
CA GLY A 297 -6.02 -4.38 8.24
C GLY A 297 -6.68 -3.90 6.93
N SER A 298 -8.01 -4.02 6.78
CA SER A 298 -8.78 -3.60 5.59
C SER A 298 -9.67 -2.41 5.90
#